data_AF-A0A8H7JBE3-F1
#
_entry.id   AF-A0A8H7JBE3-F1
#
_cell.length_a   1.000
_cell.length_b   1.000
_cell.length_c   1.000
_cell.angle_alpha   90.00
_cell.angle_beta   90.00
_cell.angle_gamma   90.00
#
_symmetry.space_group_name_H-M   'P 1'
#
loop_
_entity.id
_entity.type
_entity.pdbx_description
1 polymer ?
#
loop_
_entity_poly.entity_id
_entity_poly.type
_entity_poly.pdbx_seq_one_letter_code
_entity_poly.pdbx_strand_id
1 'polypeptide(L)'
;MSAPRGQGRGRGRGRGRGRGDYYTPSDRQNQNQNQPQQHAEPDRAAATLNTVDLLKGFLARRYDASTKLLNFSTIATDEEVAKSGMFRQESTQKKFFPALMVICDEMLETREAKEAAIESVTLCGNNITNLNVVFDLCKTLSHIKNLDLSGNAFHSVNALKPWKGRFRKLEHLIIDPFSSIGWEDELTAWFPKLRILNGSQVRADKPAAGDASMITDAPMATTPQPMDGAPTSTPTLPTPGLDQQKEEMIAYVQQATNLKRDYAIQCLEAGGWNLNRAGELFTQSQPTLPPDAYN
;
A
#
# COMPACT_ATOMS: atom_id res chain seq x y z
N MET A 1 -74.73 -33.12 35.77
CA MET A 1 -73.86 -33.93 34.87
C MET A 1 -72.45 -33.91 35.44
N SER A 2 -71.84 -35.09 35.45
CA SER A 2 -70.82 -35.57 36.40
C SER A 2 -69.38 -35.12 36.13
N ALA A 3 -68.59 -35.15 37.20
CA ALA A 3 -67.12 -35.16 37.28
C ALA A 3 -66.55 -36.61 37.03
N PRO A 4 -65.29 -36.97 37.38
CA PRO A 4 -63.96 -36.50 36.96
C PRO A 4 -62.93 -37.65 36.71
N ARG A 5 -61.62 -37.30 36.62
CA ARG A 5 -60.39 -38.01 37.07
C ARG A 5 -59.65 -39.01 36.16
N GLY A 6 -58.31 -38.83 36.11
CA GLY A 6 -57.38 -39.94 36.34
C GLY A 6 -55.95 -39.87 35.76
N GLN A 7 -55.00 -39.33 36.55
CA GLN A 7 -53.63 -39.82 36.85
C GLN A 7 -52.59 -40.05 35.72
N GLY A 8 -51.27 -39.85 35.89
CA GLY A 8 -50.48 -39.73 37.11
C GLY A 8 -49.02 -39.29 36.85
N ARG A 9 -48.37 -38.88 37.95
CA ARG A 9 -47.04 -38.26 38.11
C ARG A 9 -45.92 -39.30 38.20
N GLY A 10 -44.66 -38.87 38.05
CA GLY A 10 -43.53 -39.55 38.71
C GLY A 10 -42.13 -39.06 38.34
N ARG A 11 -41.55 -38.17 39.16
CA ARG A 11 -40.09 -37.90 39.22
C ARG A 11 -39.42 -38.99 40.06
N GLY A 12 -38.20 -39.42 39.70
CA GLY A 12 -37.38 -40.29 40.55
C GLY A 12 -35.90 -40.21 40.21
N ARG A 13 -35.11 -39.66 41.14
CA ARG A 13 -33.63 -39.66 41.15
C ARG A 13 -33.12 -41.07 41.49
N GLY A 14 -31.99 -41.48 40.93
CA GLY A 14 -31.26 -42.66 41.39
C GLY A 14 -29.81 -42.67 40.92
N ARG A 15 -28.87 -42.31 41.82
CA ARG A 15 -27.44 -42.61 41.70
C ARG A 15 -27.23 -44.06 42.11
N GLY A 16 -26.43 -44.83 41.37
CA GLY A 16 -25.98 -46.17 41.76
C GLY A 16 -24.63 -46.49 41.14
N ARG A 17 -23.59 -46.51 41.98
CA ARG A 17 -22.24 -47.01 41.68
C ARG A 17 -22.23 -48.55 41.81
N GLY A 18 -21.37 -49.23 41.06
CA GLY A 18 -20.66 -50.41 41.59
C GLY A 18 -20.61 -51.67 40.72
N ARG A 19 -19.41 -51.92 40.18
CA ARG A 19 -18.62 -53.17 40.13
C ARG A 19 -19.27 -54.49 39.67
N GLY A 20 -18.56 -55.17 38.78
CA GLY A 20 -18.66 -56.63 38.60
C GLY A 20 -17.87 -57.14 37.40
N ASP A 21 -16.56 -57.30 37.57
CA ASP A 21 -15.66 -58.06 36.71
C ASP A 21 -16.15 -59.50 36.50
N TYR A 22 -16.14 -59.99 35.25
CA TYR A 22 -15.79 -61.37 34.92
C TYR A 22 -15.07 -61.42 33.56
N TYR A 23 -13.95 -62.11 33.56
CA TYR A 23 -12.94 -62.21 32.50
C TYR A 23 -13.04 -63.57 31.79
N THR A 24 -12.46 -63.63 30.58
CA THR A 24 -11.99 -64.79 29.77
C THR A 24 -12.98 -65.43 28.74
N PRO A 25 -12.48 -66.13 27.69
CA PRO A 25 -11.66 -65.58 26.58
C PRO A 25 -12.03 -66.19 25.20
N SER A 26 -11.76 -65.53 24.07
CA SER A 26 -11.48 -66.25 22.80
C SER A 26 -10.71 -65.39 21.81
N ASP A 27 -9.66 -66.00 21.29
CA ASP A 27 -8.71 -65.56 20.27
C ASP A 27 -9.29 -64.80 19.06
N ARG A 28 -8.62 -63.70 18.69
CA ARG A 28 -7.99 -63.60 17.37
C ARG A 28 -6.97 -62.48 17.33
N GLN A 29 -5.73 -62.89 17.09
CA GLN A 29 -4.61 -62.05 16.69
C GLN A 29 -4.99 -61.13 15.53
N ASN A 30 -4.79 -59.83 15.69
CA ASN A 30 -4.13 -59.07 14.65
C ASN A 30 -3.22 -58.02 15.30
N GLN A 31 -1.94 -58.14 15.02
CA GLN A 31 -0.90 -57.20 15.42
C GLN A 31 -1.23 -55.83 14.83
N ASN A 32 -1.52 -54.86 15.68
CA ASN A 32 -1.35 -53.46 15.29
C ASN A 32 -0.60 -52.78 16.43
N GLN A 33 0.74 -52.83 16.34
CA GLN A 33 1.62 -51.99 17.13
C GLN A 33 1.41 -50.54 16.67
N ASN A 34 0.46 -49.86 17.32
CA ASN A 34 0.46 -48.41 17.38
C ASN A 34 1.65 -47.98 18.26
N GLN A 35 2.82 -47.79 17.65
CA GLN A 35 3.81 -46.86 18.16
C GLN A 35 3.42 -45.46 17.66
N PRO A 36 3.29 -44.45 18.54
CA PRO A 36 3.25 -43.07 18.06
C PRO A 36 4.62 -42.76 17.46
N GLN A 37 4.68 -42.62 16.13
CA GLN A 37 5.86 -42.13 15.43
C GLN A 37 6.21 -40.72 15.91
N GLN A 38 7.11 -40.62 16.90
CA GLN A 38 7.79 -39.40 17.34
C GLN A 38 8.97 -39.05 16.41
N HIS A 39 8.85 -39.26 15.10
CA HIS A 39 9.93 -39.00 14.13
C HIS A 39 9.65 -37.81 13.20
N ALA A 40 8.65 -36.97 13.51
CA ALA A 40 8.28 -35.82 12.67
C ALA A 40 8.74 -34.44 13.20
N GLU A 41 9.24 -34.35 14.43
CA GLU A 41 9.59 -33.06 15.07
C GLU A 41 10.99 -32.51 14.73
N PRO A 42 12.09 -33.31 14.70
CA PRO A 42 13.42 -32.75 14.44
C PRO A 42 13.60 -32.29 13.00
N ASP A 43 13.02 -33.00 12.03
CA ASP A 43 13.16 -32.71 10.59
C ASP A 43 12.37 -31.45 10.18
N ARG A 44 11.20 -31.25 10.80
CA ARG A 44 10.38 -30.05 10.59
C ARG A 44 10.99 -28.82 11.25
N ALA A 45 11.58 -28.98 12.44
CA ALA A 45 12.28 -27.90 13.13
C ALA A 45 13.51 -27.41 12.35
N ALA A 46 14.31 -28.33 11.81
CA ALA A 46 15.46 -28.01 10.96
C ALA A 46 15.03 -27.30 9.66
N ALA A 47 13.97 -27.77 9.00
CA ALA A 47 13.42 -27.11 7.81
C ALA A 47 12.89 -25.69 8.10
N THR A 48 12.29 -25.45 9.27
CA THR A 48 11.87 -24.11 9.68
C THR A 48 13.04 -23.18 9.97
N LEU A 49 14.11 -23.65 10.61
CA LEU A 49 15.31 -22.84 10.85
C LEU A 49 15.96 -22.39 9.54
N ASN A 50 16.10 -23.31 8.58
CA ASN A 50 16.62 -22.99 7.24
C ASN A 50 15.76 -21.94 6.51
N THR A 51 14.44 -21.96 6.71
CA THR A 51 13.52 -20.97 6.13
C THR A 51 13.69 -19.59 6.78
N VAL A 52 13.87 -19.54 8.10
CA VAL A 52 14.10 -18.29 8.84
C VAL A 52 15.41 -17.64 8.40
N ASP A 53 16.49 -18.41 8.30
CA ASP A 53 17.81 -17.89 7.88
C ASP A 53 17.78 -17.36 6.45
N LEU A 54 17.06 -18.04 5.56
CA LEU A 54 16.83 -17.57 4.20
C LEU A 54 16.10 -16.23 4.16
N LEU A 55 15.03 -16.07 4.95
CA LEU A 55 14.26 -14.81 5.02
C LEU A 55 15.07 -13.68 5.65
N LYS A 56 15.86 -13.95 6.70
CA LYS A 56 16.80 -12.99 7.31
C LYS A 56 17.84 -12.54 6.29
N GLY A 57 18.44 -13.50 5.56
CA GLY A 57 19.39 -13.21 4.49
C GLY A 57 18.78 -12.39 3.36
N PHE A 58 17.53 -12.69 2.98
CA PHE A 58 16.80 -11.94 1.98
C PHE A 58 16.57 -10.48 2.41
N LEU A 59 16.07 -10.25 3.63
CA LEU A 59 15.87 -8.89 4.17
C LEU A 59 17.19 -8.10 4.22
N ALA A 60 18.27 -8.72 4.69
CA ALA A 60 19.57 -8.07 4.81
C ALA A 60 20.15 -7.65 3.44
N ARG A 61 20.04 -8.49 2.42
CA ARG A 61 20.55 -8.18 1.06
C ARG A 61 19.70 -7.14 0.33
N ARG A 62 18.41 -7.08 0.64
CA ARG A 62 17.43 -6.22 -0.03
C ARG A 62 17.17 -4.90 0.71
N TYR A 63 17.81 -4.69 1.86
CA TYR A 63 17.70 -3.46 2.62
C TYR A 63 18.84 -2.51 2.27
N ASP A 64 18.48 -1.27 1.94
CA ASP A 64 19.42 -0.17 1.74
C ASP A 64 19.31 0.81 2.91
N ALA A 65 20.35 0.88 3.73
CA ALA A 65 20.41 1.77 4.89
C ALA A 65 20.52 3.25 4.53
N SER A 66 21.06 3.58 3.35
CA SER A 66 21.26 4.97 2.92
C SER A 66 19.94 5.65 2.57
N THR A 67 19.07 4.91 1.88
CA THR A 67 17.73 5.36 1.47
C THR A 67 16.62 4.87 2.39
N LYS A 68 16.97 4.07 3.42
CA LYS A 68 16.03 3.40 4.32
C LYS A 68 14.95 2.63 3.57
N LEU A 69 15.37 1.97 2.49
CA LEU A 69 14.52 1.30 1.52
C LEU A 69 14.59 -0.21 1.73
N LEU A 70 13.43 -0.82 1.86
CA LEU A 70 13.27 -2.27 1.84
C LEU A 70 12.80 -2.71 0.45
N ASN A 71 13.69 -3.36 -0.30
CA ASN A 71 13.47 -3.71 -1.69
C ASN A 71 12.88 -5.11 -1.86
N PHE A 72 11.56 -5.19 -1.95
CA PHE A 72 10.83 -6.40 -2.26
C PHE A 72 10.44 -6.50 -3.72
N SER A 73 11.16 -5.86 -4.65
CA SER A 73 10.88 -6.02 -6.07
C SER A 73 11.24 -7.42 -6.56
N THR A 74 10.49 -7.94 -7.54
CA THR A 74 10.80 -9.17 -8.28
C THR A 74 11.28 -10.33 -7.40
N ILE A 75 10.56 -10.62 -6.31
CA ILE A 75 11.02 -11.58 -5.27
C ILE A 75 11.28 -12.97 -5.87
N ALA A 76 10.45 -13.38 -6.82
CA ALA A 76 10.58 -14.68 -7.48
C ALA A 76 11.88 -14.83 -8.30
N THR A 77 12.54 -13.75 -8.68
CA THR A 77 13.82 -13.77 -9.42
C THR A 77 15.04 -13.68 -8.50
N ASP A 78 14.86 -13.50 -7.19
CA ASP A 78 15.97 -13.53 -6.24
C ASP A 78 16.58 -14.93 -6.20
N GLU A 79 17.89 -15.03 -6.39
CA GLU A 79 18.58 -16.30 -6.64
C GLU A 79 18.42 -17.30 -5.46
N GLU A 80 18.53 -16.80 -4.23
CA GLU A 80 18.42 -17.60 -3.01
C GLU A 80 16.97 -18.05 -2.77
N VAL A 81 16.02 -17.16 -3.03
CA VAL A 81 14.59 -17.47 -2.92
C VAL A 81 14.18 -18.47 -4.01
N ALA A 82 14.68 -18.35 -5.23
CA ALA A 82 14.42 -19.28 -6.33
C ALA A 82 14.99 -20.67 -6.04
N LYS A 83 16.23 -20.75 -5.51
CA LYS A 83 16.88 -22.00 -5.10
C LYS A 83 16.09 -22.73 -3.99
N SER A 84 15.50 -21.99 -3.06
CA SER A 84 14.70 -22.56 -1.97
C SER A 84 13.44 -23.30 -2.42
N GLY A 85 12.94 -23.01 -3.63
CA GLY A 85 11.70 -23.58 -4.15
C GLY A 85 10.41 -23.06 -3.49
N MET A 86 10.48 -22.08 -2.57
CA MET A 86 9.31 -21.52 -1.86
C MET A 86 8.26 -20.89 -2.80
N PHE A 87 8.66 -20.47 -4.00
CA PHE A 87 7.77 -19.88 -4.99
C PHE A 87 7.21 -20.90 -6.00
N ARG A 88 7.48 -22.21 -5.84
CA ARG A 88 6.96 -23.25 -6.74
C ARG A 88 5.50 -23.60 -6.48
N GLN A 89 5.00 -23.37 -5.26
CA GLN A 89 3.61 -23.67 -4.88
C GLN A 89 2.88 -22.41 -4.39
N GLU A 90 1.61 -22.26 -4.74
CA GLU A 90 0.79 -21.13 -4.30
C GLU A 90 0.60 -21.11 -2.76
N SER A 91 0.58 -22.29 -2.14
CA SER A 91 0.41 -22.47 -0.70
C SER A 91 1.60 -21.92 0.11
N THR A 92 2.82 -22.01 -0.43
CA THR A 92 4.04 -21.49 0.18
C THR A 92 4.23 -20.00 -0.14
N GLN A 93 3.87 -19.54 -1.34
CA GLN A 93 3.86 -18.12 -1.69
C GLN A 93 2.98 -17.29 -0.75
N LYS A 94 1.77 -17.79 -0.44
CA LYS A 94 0.85 -17.13 0.50
C LYS A 94 1.42 -16.95 1.91
N LYS A 95 2.34 -17.83 2.32
CA LYS A 95 2.99 -17.81 3.65
C LYS A 95 4.27 -16.99 3.66
N PHE A 96 4.85 -16.71 2.49
CA PHE A 96 6.12 -16.02 2.37
C PHE A 96 6.07 -14.62 3.00
N PHE A 97 5.13 -13.78 2.57
CA PHE A 97 5.01 -12.41 3.09
C PHE A 97 4.65 -12.35 4.58
N PRO A 98 3.68 -13.12 5.09
CA PRO A 98 3.43 -13.18 6.54
C PRO A 98 4.68 -13.60 7.33
N ALA A 99 5.43 -14.60 6.86
CA ALA A 99 6.66 -15.02 7.52
C ALA A 99 7.74 -13.92 7.47
N LEU A 100 7.88 -13.23 6.33
CA LEU A 100 8.78 -12.11 6.16
C LEU A 100 8.47 -10.96 7.12
N MET A 101 7.19 -10.66 7.35
CA MET A 101 6.76 -9.65 8.31
C MET A 101 7.09 -10.05 9.75
N VAL A 102 6.92 -11.33 10.11
CA VAL A 102 7.33 -11.85 11.43
C VAL A 102 8.84 -11.69 11.64
N ILE A 103 9.66 -12.03 10.64
CA ILE A 103 11.12 -11.84 10.73
C ILE A 103 11.50 -10.35 10.78
N CYS A 104 10.79 -9.49 10.05
CA CYS A 104 11.00 -8.05 10.15
C CYS A 104 10.69 -7.51 11.55
N ASP A 105 9.63 -8.03 12.18
CA ASP A 105 9.27 -7.69 13.56
C ASP A 105 10.30 -8.21 14.57
N GLU A 106 10.90 -9.38 14.33
CA GLU A 106 11.97 -9.96 15.16
C GLU A 106 13.30 -9.20 15.01
N MET A 107 13.67 -8.79 13.80
CA MET A 107 14.92 -8.06 13.55
C MET A 107 14.90 -6.62 14.10
N LEU A 108 13.70 -6.03 14.18
CA LEU A 108 13.50 -4.66 14.65
C LEU A 108 12.43 -4.68 15.73
N GLU A 109 12.77 -5.06 16.96
CA GLU A 109 11.77 -5.34 18.00
C GLU A 109 10.90 -4.11 18.36
N THR A 110 11.49 -2.92 18.40
CA THR A 110 10.80 -1.71 18.80
C THR A 110 10.19 -0.96 17.61
N ARG A 111 9.08 -0.27 17.86
CA ARG A 111 8.46 0.59 16.85
C ARG A 111 9.39 1.72 16.45
N GLU A 112 10.11 2.32 17.40
CA GLU A 112 11.08 3.37 17.11
C GLU A 112 12.19 2.88 16.19
N ALA A 113 12.71 1.67 16.40
CA ALA A 113 13.74 1.08 15.54
C ALA A 113 13.22 0.88 14.11
N LYS A 114 11.98 0.39 13.94
CA LYS A 114 11.35 0.26 12.60
C LYS A 114 11.15 1.61 11.91
N GLU A 115 10.66 2.61 12.65
CA GLU A 115 10.45 3.96 12.13
C GLU A 115 11.77 4.63 11.73
N ALA A 116 12.85 4.36 12.47
CA ALA A 116 14.17 4.89 12.18
C ALA A 116 14.84 4.17 11.00
N ALA A 117 14.67 2.85 10.88
CA ALA A 117 15.32 2.04 9.87
C ALA A 117 14.59 2.03 8.52
N ILE A 118 13.26 1.94 8.50
CA ILE A 118 12.51 1.72 7.25
C ILE A 118 11.53 2.87 7.03
N GLU A 119 11.78 3.65 5.98
CA GLU A 119 10.87 4.72 5.54
C GLU A 119 10.23 4.41 4.18
N SER A 120 10.87 3.55 3.38
CA SER A 120 10.48 3.26 2.00
C SER A 120 10.37 1.75 1.76
N VAL A 121 9.37 1.33 0.98
CA VAL A 121 9.20 -0.07 0.55
C VAL A 121 8.85 -0.11 -0.94
N THR A 122 9.50 -0.98 -1.71
CA THR A 122 9.06 -1.30 -3.08
C THR A 122 8.62 -2.75 -3.18
N LEU A 123 7.47 -2.97 -3.81
CA LEU A 123 6.89 -4.26 -4.18
C LEU A 123 6.80 -4.40 -5.71
N CYS A 124 7.63 -3.66 -6.44
CA CYS A 124 7.56 -3.59 -7.89
C CYS A 124 7.77 -4.96 -8.57
N GLY A 125 7.05 -5.24 -9.66
CA GLY A 125 7.38 -6.39 -10.51
C GLY A 125 7.09 -7.76 -9.89
N ASN A 126 6.14 -7.87 -8.97
CA ASN A 126 5.80 -9.15 -8.31
C ASN A 126 4.56 -9.83 -8.87
N ASN A 127 3.97 -9.29 -9.95
CA ASN A 127 2.74 -9.81 -10.55
C ASN A 127 1.57 -9.94 -9.54
N ILE A 128 1.51 -9.02 -8.57
CA ILE A 128 0.48 -9.03 -7.53
C ILE A 128 -0.85 -8.61 -8.15
N THR A 129 -1.88 -9.45 -8.04
CA THR A 129 -3.22 -9.15 -8.57
C THR A 129 -4.14 -8.53 -7.52
N ASN A 130 -3.87 -8.76 -6.23
CA ASN A 130 -4.62 -8.24 -5.09
C ASN A 130 -3.75 -8.22 -3.82
N LEU A 131 -4.23 -7.53 -2.79
CA LEU A 131 -3.47 -7.33 -1.55
C LEU A 131 -3.46 -8.53 -0.60
N ASN A 132 -4.11 -9.66 -0.88
CA ASN A 132 -4.30 -10.74 0.11
C ASN A 132 -2.97 -11.27 0.67
N VAL A 133 -1.94 -11.40 -0.18
CA VAL A 133 -0.64 -11.94 0.21
C VAL A 133 0.21 -10.91 0.96
N VAL A 134 0.09 -9.64 0.59
CA VAL A 134 0.92 -8.54 1.12
C VAL A 134 0.23 -7.73 2.21
N PHE A 135 -1.02 -8.07 2.57
CA PHE A 135 -1.85 -7.27 3.46
C PHE A 135 -1.15 -6.96 4.79
N ASP A 136 -0.43 -7.93 5.36
CA ASP A 136 0.24 -7.80 6.66
C ASP A 136 1.35 -6.74 6.67
N LEU A 137 1.82 -6.27 5.51
CA LEU A 137 2.73 -5.13 5.40
C LEU A 137 2.19 -3.90 6.14
N CYS A 138 0.87 -3.65 6.04
CA CYS A 138 0.25 -2.50 6.70
C CYS A 138 0.08 -2.66 8.22
N LYS A 139 0.39 -3.84 8.78
CA LYS A 139 0.45 -4.09 10.22
C LYS A 139 1.85 -3.83 10.75
N THR A 140 2.87 -4.41 10.11
CA THR A 140 4.27 -4.33 10.52
C THR A 140 4.90 -2.98 10.18
N LEU A 141 4.65 -2.46 8.97
CA LEU A 141 5.26 -1.25 8.43
C LEU A 141 4.22 -0.15 8.19
N SER A 142 3.32 0.07 9.15
CA SER A 142 2.23 1.06 9.02
C SER A 142 2.71 2.52 8.91
N HIS A 143 3.97 2.78 9.26
CA HIS A 143 4.58 4.10 9.38
C HIS A 143 5.31 4.60 8.13
N ILE A 144 5.45 3.76 7.10
CA ILE A 144 6.22 4.08 5.90
C ILE A 144 5.67 5.33 5.19
N LYS A 145 6.58 6.04 4.52
CA LYS A 145 6.28 7.27 3.76
C LYS A 145 6.27 7.01 2.26
N ASN A 146 7.08 6.07 1.79
CA ASN A 146 7.22 5.79 0.36
C ASN A 146 6.83 4.35 0.06
N LEU A 147 5.94 4.17 -0.91
CA LEU A 147 5.49 2.85 -1.36
C LEU A 147 5.49 2.79 -2.88
N ASP A 148 6.09 1.74 -3.42
CA ASP A 148 6.06 1.46 -4.85
C ASP A 148 5.37 0.13 -5.12
N LEU A 149 4.30 0.18 -5.90
CA LEU A 149 3.44 -0.93 -6.32
C LEU A 149 3.44 -1.10 -7.85
N SER A 150 4.31 -0.41 -8.58
CA SER A 150 4.38 -0.47 -10.05
C SER A 150 4.75 -1.85 -10.58
N GLY A 151 4.48 -2.11 -11.87
CA GLY A 151 4.78 -3.40 -12.49
C GLY A 151 4.03 -4.58 -11.84
N ASN A 152 2.85 -4.33 -11.29
CA ASN A 152 1.99 -5.37 -10.72
C ASN A 152 0.72 -5.53 -11.59
N ALA A 153 -0.10 -6.54 -11.30
CA ALA A 153 -1.24 -6.92 -12.11
C ALA A 153 -2.58 -6.53 -11.46
N PHE A 154 -2.64 -5.34 -10.87
CA PHE A 154 -3.87 -4.81 -10.28
C PHE A 154 -4.85 -4.41 -11.38
N HIS A 155 -5.99 -5.10 -11.48
CA HIS A 155 -6.97 -4.83 -12.53
C HIS A 155 -7.84 -3.59 -12.27
N SER A 156 -7.95 -3.18 -11.01
CA SER A 156 -8.73 -2.01 -10.61
C SER A 156 -8.25 -1.48 -9.25
N VAL A 157 -8.56 -0.21 -8.98
CA VAL A 157 -8.33 0.45 -7.69
C VAL A 157 -8.98 -0.29 -6.51
N ASN A 158 -10.08 -1.02 -6.76
CA ASN A 158 -10.72 -1.86 -5.74
C ASN A 158 -9.80 -2.95 -5.17
N ALA A 159 -8.80 -3.41 -5.91
CA ALA A 159 -7.82 -4.36 -5.41
C ALA A 159 -7.02 -3.80 -4.21
N LEU A 160 -6.90 -2.48 -4.12
CA LEU A 160 -6.19 -1.75 -3.07
C LEU A 160 -7.08 -1.36 -1.90
N LYS A 161 -8.40 -1.52 -2.02
CA LYS A 161 -9.40 -1.16 -1.01
C LYS A 161 -9.10 -1.72 0.40
N PRO A 162 -8.52 -2.92 0.57
CA PRO A 162 -8.11 -3.41 1.90
C PRO A 162 -7.15 -2.47 2.65
N TRP A 163 -6.37 -1.64 1.94
CA TRP A 163 -5.46 -0.66 2.54
C TRP A 163 -6.08 0.73 2.74
N LYS A 164 -7.35 0.93 2.39
CA LYS A 164 -8.07 2.18 2.67
C LYS A 164 -8.01 2.52 4.15
N GLY A 165 -7.54 3.73 4.48
CA GLY A 165 -7.41 4.21 5.86
C GLY A 165 -6.23 3.63 6.65
N ARG A 166 -5.37 2.82 6.00
CA ARG A 166 -4.05 2.40 6.50
C ARG A 166 -3.00 3.43 6.08
N PHE A 167 -1.72 3.08 6.19
CA PHE A 167 -0.56 3.89 5.78
C PHE A 167 -0.78 5.41 5.90
N ARG A 168 -1.17 5.87 7.10
CA ARG A 168 -1.60 7.27 7.31
C ARG A 168 -0.44 8.27 7.18
N LYS A 169 0.79 7.76 7.15
CA LYS A 169 2.04 8.51 6.94
C LYS A 169 2.54 8.44 5.49
N LEU A 170 1.82 7.76 4.59
CA LEU A 170 2.24 7.64 3.20
C LEU A 170 2.22 8.99 2.50
N GLU A 171 3.35 9.38 1.94
CA GLU A 171 3.59 10.64 1.24
C GLU A 171 3.79 10.39 -0.25
N HIS A 172 4.52 9.33 -0.63
CA HIS A 172 4.80 9.01 -2.03
C HIS A 172 4.26 7.61 -2.37
N LEU A 173 3.51 7.53 -3.48
CA LEU A 173 3.01 6.28 -4.04
C LEU A 173 3.35 6.20 -5.53
N ILE A 174 3.90 5.06 -5.95
CA ILE A 174 4.06 4.71 -7.37
C ILE A 174 3.18 3.50 -7.65
N ILE A 175 2.38 3.56 -8.71
CA ILE A 175 1.47 2.50 -9.13
C ILE A 175 1.12 2.61 -10.62
N ASP A 176 0.83 1.47 -11.25
CA ASP A 176 0.37 1.45 -12.63
C ASP A 176 -1.01 2.13 -12.77
N PRO A 177 -1.23 2.98 -13.80
CA PRO A 177 -2.51 3.66 -13.99
C PRO A 177 -3.67 2.69 -14.21
N PHE A 178 -4.84 2.99 -13.61
CA PHE A 178 -6.06 2.23 -13.84
C PHE A 178 -6.86 2.81 -15.01
N SER A 179 -7.64 1.96 -15.70
CA SER A 179 -8.52 2.41 -16.79
C SER A 179 -9.73 3.21 -16.33
N SER A 180 -10.08 3.14 -15.04
CA SER A 180 -11.20 3.88 -14.45
C SER A 180 -10.85 5.34 -14.22
N ILE A 181 -11.68 6.28 -14.67
CA ILE A 181 -11.48 7.72 -14.45
C ILE A 181 -11.61 8.06 -12.96
N GLY A 182 -10.76 8.97 -12.45
CA GLY A 182 -10.82 9.48 -11.08
C GLY A 182 -10.23 8.54 -10.02
N TRP A 183 -9.45 7.54 -10.44
CA TRP A 183 -8.79 6.62 -9.52
C TRP A 183 -7.72 7.33 -8.67
N GLU A 184 -7.09 8.37 -9.20
CA GLU A 184 -6.10 9.21 -8.52
C GLU A 184 -6.73 9.94 -7.33
N ASP A 185 -7.92 10.51 -7.52
CA ASP A 185 -8.69 11.19 -6.48
C ASP A 185 -9.12 10.20 -5.39
N GLU A 186 -9.54 9.00 -5.80
CA GLU A 186 -9.92 7.94 -4.87
C GLU A 186 -8.73 7.51 -3.99
N LEU A 187 -7.55 7.30 -4.58
CA LEU A 187 -6.33 6.98 -3.83
C LEU A 187 -5.88 8.13 -2.92
N THR A 188 -5.96 9.37 -3.42
CA THR A 188 -5.62 10.57 -2.65
C THR A 188 -6.56 10.77 -1.45
N ALA A 189 -7.83 10.35 -1.58
CA ALA A 189 -8.78 10.33 -0.48
C ALA A 189 -8.49 9.22 0.54
N TRP A 190 -7.94 8.08 0.10
CA TRP A 190 -7.62 6.95 1.00
C TRP A 190 -6.35 7.19 1.82
N PHE A 191 -5.38 7.91 1.26
CA PHE A 191 -4.09 8.21 1.87
C PHE A 191 -3.98 9.71 2.18
N PRO A 192 -4.36 10.13 3.41
CA PRO A 192 -4.54 11.55 3.73
C PRO A 192 -3.24 12.36 3.79
N LYS A 193 -2.06 11.74 3.65
CA LYS A 193 -0.78 12.44 3.56
C LYS A 193 -0.10 12.29 2.21
N LEU A 194 -0.77 11.66 1.23
CA LEU A 194 -0.22 11.46 -0.10
C LEU A 194 -0.01 12.81 -0.78
N ARG A 195 1.24 13.04 -1.21
CA ARG A 195 1.74 14.27 -1.84
C ARG A 195 2.17 14.01 -3.26
N ILE A 196 2.83 12.88 -3.51
CA ILE A 196 3.34 12.50 -4.83
C ILE A 196 2.71 11.17 -5.23
N LEU A 197 2.00 11.17 -6.35
CA LEU A 197 1.46 9.97 -7.00
C LEU A 197 2.05 9.87 -8.40
N ASN A 198 2.80 8.82 -8.70
CA ASN A 198 3.45 8.60 -10.00
C ASN A 198 4.31 9.79 -10.47
N GLY A 199 4.97 10.47 -9.54
CA GLY A 199 5.75 11.69 -9.81
C GLY A 199 4.92 12.98 -9.90
N SER A 200 3.59 12.90 -9.96
CA SER A 200 2.70 14.07 -9.96
C SER A 200 2.37 14.53 -8.54
N GLN A 201 2.45 15.84 -8.29
CA GLN A 201 2.07 16.42 -7.00
C GLN A 201 0.54 16.49 -6.89
N VAL A 202 -0.04 15.66 -6.03
CA VAL A 202 -1.50 15.58 -5.80
C VAL A 202 -1.96 16.37 -4.57
N ARG A 203 -1.02 16.82 -3.73
CA ARG A 203 -1.30 17.67 -2.58
C ARG A 203 -0.21 18.70 -2.41
N ALA A 204 -0.61 19.97 -2.31
CA ALA A 204 0.30 21.05 -1.97
C ALA A 204 0.87 20.85 -0.56
N ASP A 205 2.09 21.32 -0.36
CA ASP A 205 2.74 21.39 0.95
C ASP A 205 1.91 22.27 1.87
N LYS A 206 1.00 21.65 2.62
CA LYS A 206 0.41 22.33 3.77
C LYS A 206 1.51 22.33 4.83
N PRO A 207 2.14 23.48 5.17
CA PRO A 207 2.94 23.53 6.39
C PRO A 207 2.00 23.05 7.49
N ALA A 208 2.45 22.08 8.29
CA ALA A 208 1.65 21.50 9.34
C ALA A 208 1.16 22.63 10.26
N ALA A 209 -0.06 23.09 10.02
CA ALA A 209 -0.74 24.07 10.85
C ALA A 209 -1.04 23.36 12.17
N GLY A 210 -0.10 23.47 13.10
CA GLY A 210 -0.38 23.34 14.51
C GLY A 210 -1.42 24.38 14.90
N ASP A 211 -2.41 23.92 15.66
CA ASP A 211 -3.23 24.68 16.60
C ASP A 211 -3.66 26.10 16.18
N ALA A 212 -4.82 26.19 15.52
CA ALA A 212 -5.58 27.43 15.44
C ALA A 212 -6.70 27.38 16.48
N SER A 213 -6.39 27.78 17.71
CA SER A 213 -7.37 28.23 18.71
C SER A 213 -7.16 29.73 18.91
N MET A 214 -8.21 30.51 18.59
CA MET A 214 -8.67 31.81 19.14
C MET A 214 -7.56 32.76 19.69
N ILE A 215 -7.52 34.07 19.37
CA ILE A 215 -8.23 35.16 20.08
C ILE A 215 -7.87 36.51 19.39
N THR A 216 -8.92 37.22 18.96
CA THR A 216 -9.22 38.69 18.93
C THR A 216 -8.29 39.76 18.33
N ASP A 217 -8.97 40.61 17.55
CA ASP A 217 -8.92 42.09 17.45
C ASP A 217 -7.78 42.82 16.72
N ALA A 218 -8.21 43.57 15.70
CA ALA A 218 -7.56 44.74 15.10
C ALA A 218 -7.72 45.97 16.06
N PRO A 219 -7.20 47.21 15.81
CA PRO A 219 -6.84 47.80 14.50
C PRO A 219 -5.68 48.85 14.45
N MET A 220 -5.40 49.27 13.20
CA MET A 220 -4.94 50.59 12.74
C MET A 220 -3.62 51.21 13.23
N ALA A 221 -2.70 51.41 12.27
CA ALA A 221 -2.10 52.73 12.06
C ALA A 221 -1.76 52.92 10.57
N THR A 222 -2.53 53.81 9.94
CA THR A 222 -2.35 54.37 8.59
C THR A 222 -1.22 55.39 8.57
N THR A 223 -0.37 55.37 7.54
CA THR A 223 0.29 56.58 7.02
C THR A 223 0.51 56.45 5.51
N PRO A 224 0.02 57.37 4.67
CA PRO A 224 0.14 57.31 3.21
C PRO A 224 1.22 58.27 2.68
N GLN A 225 2.01 57.85 1.68
CA GLN A 225 2.65 58.73 0.68
C GLN A 225 3.35 57.91 -0.45
N PRO A 226 3.64 58.49 -1.63
CA PRO A 226 2.80 58.41 -2.85
C PRO A 226 3.45 57.62 -4.02
N MET A 227 2.64 57.37 -5.05
CA MET A 227 3.00 56.67 -6.30
C MET A 227 4.15 57.34 -7.06
N ASP A 228 5.11 56.51 -7.50
CA ASP A 228 5.78 56.68 -8.79
C ASP A 228 6.20 55.31 -9.37
N GLY A 229 5.84 55.09 -10.64
CA GLY A 229 6.39 54.17 -11.65
C GLY A 229 6.93 52.76 -11.34
N ALA A 230 6.26 51.76 -11.98
CA ALA A 230 6.83 50.54 -12.59
C ALA A 230 7.04 49.27 -11.71
N PRO A 231 7.02 48.07 -12.34
CA PRO A 231 6.49 46.82 -11.76
C PRO A 231 7.53 46.10 -10.90
N THR A 232 7.15 45.69 -9.70
CA THR A 232 7.99 44.82 -8.86
C THR A 232 7.45 43.41 -8.88
N SER A 233 8.02 42.63 -9.80
CA SER A 233 8.29 41.21 -9.66
C SER A 233 8.69 40.87 -8.22
N THR A 234 7.90 40.02 -7.57
CA THR A 234 8.31 39.32 -6.36
C THR A 234 9.33 38.24 -6.72
N PRO A 235 10.49 38.16 -6.03
CA PRO A 235 11.46 37.12 -6.27
C PRO A 235 10.98 35.84 -5.57
N THR A 236 10.45 34.89 -6.33
CA THR A 236 10.32 33.50 -5.89
C THR A 236 11.63 32.79 -6.18
N LEU A 237 12.24 32.26 -5.12
CA LEU A 237 13.41 31.38 -5.19
C LEU A 237 13.10 30.16 -6.07
N PRO A 238 14.08 29.69 -6.87
CA PRO A 238 13.84 28.77 -7.96
C PRO A 238 13.60 27.35 -7.41
N THR A 239 12.54 26.71 -7.88
CA THR A 239 12.40 25.25 -7.84
C THR A 239 12.67 24.77 -9.28
N PRO A 240 13.93 24.54 -9.69
CA PRO A 240 14.29 24.43 -11.10
C PRO A 240 13.67 23.22 -11.81
N GLY A 241 13.28 22.18 -11.08
CA GLY A 241 12.80 20.93 -11.67
C GLY A 241 11.38 21.01 -12.26
N LEU A 242 10.45 21.69 -11.59
CA LEU A 242 9.05 21.69 -12.01
C LEU A 242 8.80 22.66 -13.17
N ASP A 243 9.44 23.83 -13.16
CA ASP A 243 9.27 24.82 -14.21
C ASP A 243 10.00 24.42 -15.49
N GLN A 244 11.14 23.73 -15.39
CA GLN A 244 11.82 23.13 -16.55
C GLN A 244 10.96 22.03 -17.19
N GLN A 245 10.32 21.18 -16.38
CA GLN A 245 9.43 20.14 -16.89
C GLN A 245 8.19 20.74 -17.58
N LYS A 246 7.63 21.83 -17.04
CA LYS A 246 6.56 22.59 -17.70
C LYS A 246 7.02 23.17 -19.03
N GLU A 247 8.23 23.71 -19.09
CA GLU A 247 8.79 24.31 -20.30
C GLU A 247 9.07 23.28 -21.40
N GLU A 248 9.54 22.08 -21.04
CA GLU A 248 9.68 20.95 -21.96
C GLU A 248 8.33 20.46 -22.49
N MET A 249 7.30 20.39 -21.64
CA MET A 249 5.95 20.02 -22.07
C MET A 249 5.33 21.05 -23.01
N ILE A 250 5.54 22.35 -22.74
CA ILE A 250 5.12 23.43 -23.64
C ILE A 250 5.83 23.25 -24.99
N ALA A 251 7.15 23.07 -24.99
CA ALA A 251 7.92 22.88 -26.23
C ALA A 251 7.43 21.67 -27.05
N TYR A 252 7.12 20.54 -26.38
CA TYR A 252 6.58 19.35 -27.03
C TYR A 252 5.21 19.60 -27.67
N VAL A 253 4.28 20.24 -26.94
CA VAL A 253 2.94 20.56 -27.46
C VAL A 253 3.03 21.54 -28.63
N GLN A 254 3.91 22.55 -28.54
CA GLN A 254 4.16 23.48 -29.64
C GLN A 254 4.67 22.76 -30.90
N GLN A 255 5.60 21.82 -30.76
CA GLN A 255 6.11 21.04 -31.90
C GLN A 255 5.05 20.11 -32.51
N ALA A 256 4.22 19.47 -31.68
CA ALA A 256 3.23 18.51 -32.15
C ALA A 256 1.99 19.16 -32.80
N THR A 257 1.61 20.36 -32.35
CA THR A 257 0.36 21.04 -32.75
C THR A 257 0.56 22.29 -33.61
N ASN A 258 1.81 22.74 -33.73
CA ASN A 258 2.20 24.02 -34.35
C ASN A 258 1.47 25.24 -33.76
N LEU A 259 1.13 25.20 -32.47
CA LEU A 259 0.52 26.31 -31.75
C LEU A 259 1.57 27.28 -31.18
N LYS A 260 1.16 28.54 -31.03
CA LYS A 260 1.87 29.54 -30.24
C LYS A 260 1.93 29.15 -28.77
N ARG A 261 2.97 29.65 -28.09
CA ARG A 261 3.31 29.31 -26.70
C ARG A 261 2.15 29.55 -25.75
N ASP A 262 1.46 30.67 -25.92
CA ASP A 262 0.36 31.09 -25.05
C ASP A 262 -0.82 30.11 -25.11
N TYR A 263 -1.16 29.60 -26.30
CA TYR A 263 -2.22 28.60 -26.48
C TYR A 263 -1.79 27.20 -26.03
N ALA A 264 -0.51 26.84 -26.21
CA ALA A 264 0.03 25.59 -25.69
C ALA A 264 -0.01 25.55 -24.15
N ILE A 265 0.34 26.66 -23.49
CA ILE A 265 0.20 26.83 -22.03
C ILE A 265 -1.27 26.67 -21.64
N GLN A 266 -2.19 27.34 -22.33
CA GLN A 266 -3.61 27.25 -22.01
C GLN A 266 -4.18 25.83 -22.16
N CYS A 267 -3.75 25.08 -23.18
CA CYS A 267 -4.14 23.68 -23.36
C CYS A 267 -3.55 22.77 -22.27
N LEU A 268 -2.30 23.01 -21.87
CA LEU A 268 -1.65 22.29 -20.79
C LEU A 268 -2.31 22.61 -19.45
N GLU A 269 -2.60 23.87 -19.14
CA GLU A 269 -3.29 24.27 -17.92
C GLU A 269 -4.70 23.69 -17.83
N ALA A 270 -5.48 23.77 -18.91
CA ALA A 270 -6.81 23.17 -18.98
C ALA A 270 -6.77 21.63 -18.86
N GLY A 271 -5.68 21.02 -19.34
CA GLY A 271 -5.40 19.59 -19.23
C GLY A 271 -4.70 19.17 -17.93
N GLY A 272 -4.48 20.09 -16.98
CA GLY A 272 -3.81 19.80 -15.71
C GLY A 272 -2.34 19.40 -15.85
N TRP A 273 -1.63 19.98 -16.83
CA TRP A 273 -0.25 19.66 -17.21
C TRP A 273 -0.06 18.17 -17.53
N ASN A 274 -0.99 17.59 -18.29
CA ASN A 274 -0.92 16.22 -18.78
C ASN A 274 -0.93 16.21 -20.31
N LEU A 275 0.11 15.67 -20.95
CA LEU A 275 0.27 15.69 -22.42
C LEU A 275 -0.88 14.99 -23.16
N ASN A 276 -1.39 13.89 -22.62
CA ASN A 276 -2.48 13.15 -23.26
C ASN A 276 -3.79 13.94 -23.19
N ARG A 277 -4.08 14.52 -22.02
CA ARG A 277 -5.28 15.34 -21.79
C ARG A 277 -5.24 16.65 -22.59
N ALA A 278 -4.07 17.28 -22.65
CA ALA A 278 -3.84 18.48 -23.44
C ALA A 278 -4.03 18.21 -24.95
N GLY A 279 -3.61 17.04 -25.45
CA GLY A 279 -3.85 16.63 -26.85
C GLY A 279 -5.33 16.43 -27.17
N GLU A 280 -6.10 15.83 -26.26
CA GLU A 280 -7.56 15.69 -26.40
C GLU A 280 -8.28 17.04 -26.42
N LEU A 281 -7.92 17.94 -25.49
CA LEU A 281 -8.46 19.29 -25.41
C LEU A 281 -8.05 20.15 -26.61
N PHE A 282 -6.82 19.98 -27.11
CA PHE A 282 -6.39 20.59 -28.36
C PHE A 282 -7.26 20.10 -29.52
N THR A 283 -7.46 18.80 -29.68
CA THR A 283 -8.28 18.25 -30.78
C THR A 283 -9.72 18.78 -30.74
N GLN A 284 -10.29 18.98 -29.55
CA GLN A 284 -11.62 19.57 -29.39
C GLN A 284 -11.65 21.08 -29.66
N SER A 285 -10.60 21.81 -29.30
CA SER A 285 -10.51 23.26 -29.49
C SER A 285 -9.96 23.65 -30.87
N GLN A 286 -9.27 22.74 -31.57
CA GLN A 286 -8.71 22.91 -32.90
C GLN A 286 -9.67 23.58 -33.92
N PRO A 287 -10.95 23.16 -34.05
CA PRO A 287 -11.89 23.80 -34.96
C PRO A 287 -12.34 25.21 -34.52
N THR A 288 -12.07 25.59 -33.28
CA THR A 288 -12.45 26.89 -32.68
C THR A 288 -11.28 27.86 -32.54
N LEU A 289 -10.04 27.43 -32.84
CA LEU A 289 -8.86 28.25 -32.70
C LEU A 289 -8.69 29.21 -33.90
N PRO A 290 -8.43 30.51 -33.65
CA PRO A 290 -8.20 31.47 -34.73
C PRO A 290 -6.89 31.18 -35.48
N PRO A 291 -6.74 31.65 -36.73
CA PRO A 291 -5.51 31.46 -37.51
C PRO A 291 -4.25 32.01 -36.79
N ASP A 292 -4.42 33.04 -35.97
CA ASP A 292 -3.36 33.64 -35.15
C ASP A 292 -2.87 32.76 -34.00
N ALA A 293 -3.55 31.65 -33.69
CA ALA A 293 -3.13 30.71 -32.66
C ALA A 293 -1.99 29.80 -33.11
N TYR A 294 -1.75 29.69 -34.41
CA TYR A 294 -0.70 28.85 -34.99
C TYR A 294 0.58 29.67 -35.29
N ASN A 295 1.72 28.99 -35.34
CA ASN A 295 3.03 29.56 -35.72
C ASN A 295 3.34 29.35 -37.20
#